data_AF-A0A679EBR4-F1
#
_entry.id   AF-A0A679EBR4-F1
#
_cell.length_a   1.000
_cell.length_b   1.000
_cell.length_c   1.000
_cell.angle_alpha   90.00
_cell.angle_beta   90.00
_cell.angle_gamma   90.00
#
_symmetry.space_group_name_H-M   'P 1'
#
loop_
_entity.id
_entity.type
_entity.pdbx_description
1 polymer ?
#
loop_
_entity_poly.entity_id
_entity_poly.type
_entity_poly.pdbx_seq_one_letter_code
_entity_poly.pdbx_strand_id
1 'polypeptide(L)'
;SITKKFTFDRAFPPQTKQVVEVYQEVVSPLIEEVLAGYNCTVFAYGQTGTGKTHTMVGEPASCETSWQTKDPEAGIIPRALSELFDELR
;
A
#
# COMPACT_ATOMS: atom_id res chain seq x y z
N SER A 1 30.00 -12.66 -11.95
CA SER A 1 29.12 -11.52 -11.61
C SER A 1 29.30 -11.17 -10.15
N ILE A 2 29.64 -9.91 -9.83
CA ILE A 2 29.71 -9.44 -8.44
C ILE A 2 28.28 -9.08 -8.03
N THR A 3 27.69 -9.88 -7.14
CA THR A 3 26.37 -9.60 -6.57
C THR A 3 26.52 -8.53 -5.49
N LYS A 4 25.87 -7.37 -5.68
CA LYS A 4 25.75 -6.35 -4.62
C LYS A 4 24.60 -6.72 -3.70
N LYS A 5 24.85 -6.69 -2.39
CA LYS A 5 23.82 -6.90 -1.36
C LYS A 5 23.33 -5.54 -0.87
N PHE A 6 22.02 -5.41 -0.69
CA PHE A 6 21.37 -4.23 -0.13
C PHE A 6 20.53 -4.67 1.07
N THR A 7 20.43 -3.82 2.07
CA THR A 7 19.63 -4.05 3.28
C THR A 7 18.55 -2.99 3.35
N PHE A 8 17.32 -3.43 3.60
CA PHE A 8 16.13 -2.61 3.76
C PHE A 8 15.37 -3.12 4.98
N ASP A 9 14.49 -2.30 5.56
CA ASP A 9 13.64 -2.72 6.68
C ASP A 9 12.78 -3.92 6.30
N ARG A 10 12.27 -3.92 5.05
CA ARG A 10 11.54 -5.04 4.45
C ARG A 10 11.83 -5.16 2.95
N ALA A 11 11.73 -6.38 2.43
CA ALA A 11 11.82 -6.67 1.00
C ALA A 11 10.72 -7.67 0.61
N PHE A 12 9.81 -7.26 -0.28
CA PHE A 12 8.66 -8.06 -0.69
C PHE A 12 8.95 -8.79 -2.02
N PRO A 13 8.92 -10.13 -2.06
CA PRO A 13 9.14 -10.88 -3.30
C PRO A 13 7.97 -10.72 -4.29
N PRO A 14 8.16 -10.97 -5.60
CA PRO A 14 7.10 -10.84 -6.60
C PRO A 14 5.85 -11.69 -6.35
N GLN A 15 5.98 -12.80 -5.61
CA GLN A 15 4.90 -13.73 -5.29
C GLN A 15 4.06 -13.33 -4.08
N THR A 16 4.43 -12.24 -3.38
CA THR A 16 3.63 -11.65 -2.31
C THR A 16 2.25 -11.35 -2.87
N LYS A 17 1.17 -11.55 -2.10
CA LYS A 17 -0.14 -10.97 -2.45
C LYS A 17 -0.04 -9.46 -2.17
N GLN A 18 0.71 -8.80 -3.05
CA GLN A 18 1.53 -7.62 -2.79
C GLN A 18 0.77 -6.53 -2.05
N VAL A 19 -0.49 -6.31 -2.37
CA VAL A 19 -1.17 -5.11 -1.89
C VAL A 19 -1.65 -5.23 -0.44
N VAL A 20 -2.13 -6.40 -0.01
CA VAL A 20 -2.65 -6.58 1.36
C VAL A 20 -1.49 -6.66 2.36
N GLU A 21 -0.46 -7.45 2.06
CA GLU A 21 0.67 -7.63 2.97
C GLU A 21 1.50 -6.34 3.09
N VAL A 22 1.74 -5.63 1.98
CA VAL A 22 2.43 -4.32 2.03
C VAL A 22 1.62 -3.32 2.82
N TYR A 23 0.29 -3.30 2.66
CA TYR A 23 -0.57 -2.41 3.42
C TYR A 23 -0.53 -2.69 4.92
N GLN A 24 -0.73 -3.95 5.33
CA GLN A 24 -0.72 -4.34 6.75
C GLN A 24 0.60 -4.03 7.43
N GLU A 25 1.72 -4.31 6.75
CA GLU A 25 3.04 -4.16 7.35
C GLU A 25 3.52 -2.70 7.34
N VAL A 26 3.18 -1.91 6.32
CA VAL A 26 3.74 -0.55 6.12
C VAL A 26 2.77 0.55 6.50
N VAL A 27 1.48 0.39 6.22
CA VAL A 27 0.51 1.50 6.25
C VAL A 27 -0.41 1.45 7.47
N SER A 28 -0.88 0.27 7.87
CA SER A 28 -1.77 0.14 9.04
C SER A 28 -1.18 0.77 10.32
N PRO A 29 0.12 0.57 10.67
CA PRO A 29 0.72 1.26 11.81
C PRO A 29 0.75 2.79 11.68
N LEU A 30 0.77 3.32 10.45
CA LEU A 30 0.74 4.77 10.22
C LEU A 30 -0.65 5.36 10.46
N ILE A 31 -1.73 4.57 10.34
CA ILE A 31 -3.09 5.02 10.64
C ILE A 31 -3.22 5.32 12.13
N GLU A 32 -2.67 4.47 13.00
CA GLU A 32 -2.62 4.71 14.45
C GLU A 32 -1.91 6.03 14.78
N GLU A 33 -0.76 6.29 14.14
CA GLU A 33 -0.01 7.54 14.31
C GLU A 33 -0.79 8.77 13.80
N VAL A 34 -1.50 8.64 12.67
CA VAL A 34 -2.38 9.71 12.15
C VAL A 34 -3.51 10.01 13.14
N LEU A 35 -4.12 8.99 13.73
CA LEU A 35 -5.18 9.15 14.74
C LEU A 35 -4.63 9.76 16.04
N ALA A 36 -3.36 9.52 16.38
CA ALA A 36 -2.66 10.17 17.48
C ALA A 36 -2.29 11.64 17.18
N GLY A 37 -2.56 12.14 15.97
CA GLY A 37 -2.33 13.54 15.56
C GLY A 37 -0.98 13.78 14.89
N TYR A 38 -0.27 12.74 14.45
CA TYR A 38 0.96 12.87 13.69
C TYR A 38 0.73 12.96 12.18
N ASN A 39 1.64 13.65 11.48
CA ASN A 39 1.62 13.73 10.03
C ASN A 39 2.44 12.58 9.43
N CYS A 40 1.76 11.60 8.83
CA CYS A 40 2.40 10.48 8.13
C CYS A 40 2.48 10.73 6.62
N THR A 41 3.49 10.16 5.96
CA THR A 41 3.65 10.28 4.51
C THR A 41 4.23 9.01 3.90
N VAL A 42 3.59 8.52 2.83
CA VAL A 42 4.02 7.31 2.10
C VAL A 42 4.24 7.67 0.63
N PHE A 43 5.37 7.24 0.08
CA PHE A 43 5.72 7.45 -1.33
C PHE A 43 6.12 6.13 -1.99
N ALA A 44 5.64 5.91 -3.22
CA ALA A 44 6.13 4.85 -4.09
C ALA A 44 7.19 5.41 -5.05
N TYR A 45 8.40 4.83 -5.03
CA TYR A 45 9.52 5.26 -5.86
C TYR A 45 10.05 4.09 -6.71
N GLY A 46 10.41 4.39 -7.96
CA GLY A 46 10.91 3.39 -8.92
C GLY A 46 10.75 3.85 -10.37
N GLN A 47 11.35 3.11 -11.30
CA GLN A 47 11.25 3.39 -12.74
C GLN A 47 9.79 3.27 -13.23
N THR A 48 9.43 3.91 -14.34
CA THR A 48 8.13 3.69 -15.00
C THR A 48 7.95 2.20 -15.33
N GLY A 49 6.75 1.67 -15.07
CA GLY A 49 6.44 0.24 -15.26
C GLY A 49 6.77 -0.66 -14.06
N THR A 50 7.39 -0.16 -12.98
CA THR A 50 7.74 -0.97 -11.80
C THR A 50 6.64 -1.08 -10.74
N GLY A 51 5.38 -0.75 -11.10
CA GLY A 51 4.25 -0.96 -10.20
C GLY A 51 3.94 0.15 -9.19
N LYS A 52 4.53 1.36 -9.29
CA LYS A 52 4.19 2.49 -8.37
C LYS A 52 2.68 2.76 -8.26
N THR A 53 2.01 2.90 -9.40
CA THR A 53 0.55 3.14 -9.46
C THR A 53 -0.22 1.93 -8.95
N HIS A 54 0.21 0.73 -9.33
CA HIS A 54 -0.38 -0.51 -8.86
C HIS A 54 -0.31 -0.65 -7.33
N THR A 55 0.81 -0.28 -6.69
CA THR A 55 0.93 -0.29 -5.22
C THR A 55 0.05 0.77 -4.55
N MET A 56 0.03 2.01 -5.07
CA MET A 56 -0.70 3.11 -4.42
C MET A 56 -2.21 3.06 -4.65
N VAL A 57 -2.64 2.73 -5.88
CA VAL A 57 -4.05 2.78 -6.31
C VAL A 57 -4.65 1.39 -6.43
N GLY A 58 -3.87 0.40 -6.88
CA GLY A 58 -4.37 -0.92 -7.25
C GLY A 58 -4.55 -1.07 -8.76
N GLU A 59 -5.12 -2.19 -9.18
CA GLU A 59 -5.53 -2.39 -10.57
C GLU A 59 -6.77 -1.53 -10.86
N PRO A 60 -6.80 -0.73 -11.95
CA PRO A 60 -8.02 -0.05 -12.36
C PRO A 60 -9.04 -1.09 -12.84
N ALA A 61 -9.96 -1.48 -11.95
CA ALA A 61 -11.11 -2.29 -12.35
C ALA A 61 -11.85 -1.58 -13.49
N SER A 62 -12.18 -2.32 -14.55
CA SER A 62 -12.86 -1.86 -15.76
C SER A 62 -14.30 -1.36 -15.55
N CYS A 63 -14.69 -1.14 -14.31
CA CYS A 63 -16.05 -0.80 -13.91
C CYS A 63 -15.99 0.00 -12.60
N GLU A 64 -16.95 0.92 -12.47
CA GLU A 64 -17.07 2.04 -11.51
C GLU A 64 -17.11 1.67 -10.01
N THR A 65 -16.62 0.49 -9.63
CA THR A 65 -16.62 -0.10 -8.29
C THR A 65 -15.24 -0.13 -7.60
N SER A 66 -14.25 0.65 -8.09
CA SER A 66 -12.86 0.68 -7.56
C SER A 66 -12.69 1.21 -6.12
N TRP A 67 -13.79 1.54 -5.43
CA TRP A 67 -13.79 2.00 -4.03
C TRP A 67 -14.29 0.94 -3.04
N GLN A 68 -14.61 -0.28 -3.51
CA GLN A 68 -14.97 -1.37 -2.60
C GLN A 68 -13.73 -1.98 -1.95
N THR A 69 -13.66 -1.81 -0.63
CA THR A 69 -12.51 -2.13 0.23
C THR A 69 -12.25 -3.63 0.36
N LYS A 70 -13.17 -4.47 -0.12
CA LYS A 70 -13.03 -5.92 -0.21
C LYS A 70 -12.35 -6.41 -1.49
N ASP A 71 -12.01 -5.52 -2.42
CA ASP A 71 -11.26 -5.90 -3.61
C ASP A 71 -9.83 -6.34 -3.21
N PRO A 72 -9.39 -7.57 -3.52
CA PRO A 72 -8.01 -7.99 -3.30
C PRO A 72 -6.99 -7.11 -4.05
N GLU A 73 -7.38 -6.48 -5.16
CA GLU A 73 -6.52 -5.65 -6.01
C GLU A 73 -6.48 -4.17 -5.60
N ALA A 74 -7.28 -3.76 -4.61
CA ALA A 74 -7.29 -2.37 -4.13
C ALA A 74 -5.95 -1.98 -3.50
N GLY A 75 -5.41 -0.81 -3.89
CA GLY A 75 -4.14 -0.21 -3.45
C GLY A 75 -4.07 0.26 -2.00
N ILE A 76 -2.95 0.91 -1.66
CA ILE A 76 -2.74 1.56 -0.35
C ILE A 76 -3.79 2.65 -0.08
N ILE A 77 -4.08 3.53 -1.05
CA ILE A 77 -4.96 4.69 -0.87
C ILE A 77 -6.39 4.28 -0.48
N PRO A 78 -7.12 3.44 -1.24
CA PRO A 78 -8.49 3.06 -0.87
C PRO A 78 -8.56 2.27 0.44
N ARG A 79 -7.52 1.48 0.78
CA ARG A 79 -7.45 0.76 2.06
C ARG A 79 -7.25 1.70 3.24
N ALA A 80 -6.32 2.64 3.13
CA ALA A 80 -6.04 3.64 4.17
C ALA A 80 -7.28 4.48 4.49
N LEU A 81 -8.01 4.90 3.47
CA LEU A 81 -9.27 5.63 3.66
C LEU A 81 -10.32 4.77 4.38
N SER A 82 -10.48 3.49 4.02
CA SER A 82 -11.40 2.58 4.70
C SER A 82 -11.10 2.47 6.19
N GLU A 83 -9.85 2.11 6.52
CA GLU A 83 -9.44 1.87 7.90
C GLU A 83 -9.57 3.15 8.72
N LEU A 84 -9.16 4.29 8.16
CA LEU A 84 -9.35 5.59 8.82
C LEU A 84 -10.82 5.88 9.14
N PHE A 85 -11.74 5.64 8.20
CA PHE A 85 -13.17 5.85 8.45
C PHE A 85 -13.76 4.82 9.41
N ASP A 86 -13.26 3.58 9.40
CA ASP A 86 -13.70 2.52 10.31
C ASP A 86 -13.26 2.81 11.76
N GLU A 87 -12.04 3.33 11.98
CA GLU A 87 -11.52 3.72 13.31
C GLU A 87 -12.16 5.00 13.87
N LEU A 88 -12.67 5.88 13.00
CA LEU A 88 -13.36 7.12 13.41
C LEU A 88 -14.86 6.91 13.73
N ARG A 89 -15.40 5.72 13.46
CA ARG A 89 -16.82 5.41 13.60
C ARG A 89 -17.21 4.98 15.02
#